data_AF-A0A2V9WH10-F1
#
_entry.id   AF-A0A2V9WH10-F1
#
_cell.length_a   1.000
_cell.length_b   1.000
_cell.length_c   1.000
_cell.angle_alpha   90.00
_cell.angle_beta   90.00
_cell.angle_gamma   90.00
#
_symmetry.space_group_name_H-M   'P 1'
#
loop_
_entity.id
_entity.type
_entity.pdbx_description
1 polymer ?
#
loop_
_entity_poly.entity_id
_entity_poly.type
_entity_poly.pdbx_seq_one_letter_code
_entity_poly.pdbx_strand_id
1 'polypeptide(L)'
;MRLEKEQKASITAVSGEISGVRTDVGGVKTDVASTKADLEATKAKLQSTIGDLGVQSGLIAHTAGDLEVLKHKGDRNYYEFTLLRGAKPQPVSTVSLQLKKADAKKGKFTMNVTSDDKTIEKKDRNVAEPIQFYSGRDHLLFELVVWTVDKNKATGYLSTPKGAPVPVTAN
;
A
#
# COMPACT_ATOMS: atom_id res chain seq x y z
N MET A 1 52.46 -20.56 56.70
CA MET A 1 51.15 -20.95 57.28
C MET A 1 50.06 -19.86 57.25
N ARG A 2 50.27 -18.61 57.72
CA ARG A 2 49.22 -17.56 57.67
C ARG A 2 48.96 -16.99 56.26
N LEU A 3 50.03 -16.69 55.52
CA LEU A 3 49.96 -16.21 54.13
C LEU A 3 49.25 -17.21 53.19
N GLU A 4 49.50 -18.51 53.37
CA GLU A 4 48.89 -19.58 52.57
C GLU A 4 47.39 -19.73 52.87
N LYS A 5 46.97 -19.50 54.12
CA LYS A 5 45.55 -19.49 54.49
C LYS A 5 44.81 -18.29 53.90
N GLU A 6 45.44 -17.11 53.92
CA GLU A 6 44.90 -15.89 53.31
C GLU A 6 44.78 -16.05 51.78
N GLN A 7 45.82 -16.58 51.11
CA GLN A 7 45.77 -16.89 49.67
C GLN A 7 44.68 -17.92 49.33
N LYS A 8 44.53 -18.99 50.12
CA LYS A 8 43.50 -20.00 49.90
C LYS A 8 42.08 -19.44 50.09
N ALA A 9 41.90 -18.51 51.04
CA ALA A 9 40.64 -17.80 51.25
C ALA A 9 40.32 -16.87 50.06
N SER A 10 41.29 -16.11 49.56
CA SER A 10 41.13 -15.26 48.37
C SER A 10 40.81 -16.08 47.11
N ILE A 11 41.48 -17.21 46.89
CA ILE A 11 41.20 -18.10 45.74
C ILE A 11 39.77 -18.67 45.82
N THR A 12 39.30 -19.02 47.02
CA THR A 12 37.93 -19.51 47.23
C THR A 12 36.90 -18.42 46.95
N ALA A 13 37.14 -17.19 47.40
CA ALA A 13 36.27 -16.04 47.13
C ALA A 13 36.19 -15.73 45.64
N VAL A 14 37.35 -15.64 44.96
CA VAL A 14 37.43 -15.41 43.51
C VAL A 14 36.74 -16.52 42.71
N SER A 15 36.87 -17.79 43.14
CA SER A 15 36.18 -18.90 42.49
C SER A 15 34.66 -18.79 42.63
N GLY A 16 34.18 -18.30 43.78
CA GLY A 16 32.77 -18.00 44.02
C GLY A 16 32.27 -16.87 43.11
N GLU A 17 33.00 -15.77 43.01
CA GLU A 17 32.67 -14.64 42.13
C GLU A 17 32.62 -15.07 40.65
N ILE A 18 33.58 -15.88 40.19
CA ILE A 18 33.60 -16.43 38.82
C ILE A 18 32.37 -17.31 38.57
N SER A 19 31.94 -18.11 39.55
CA SER A 19 30.74 -18.94 39.43
C SER A 19 29.46 -18.10 39.34
N GLY A 20 29.41 -16.98 40.08
CA GLY A 20 28.34 -15.99 39.99
C GLY A 20 28.29 -15.35 38.61
N VAL A 21 29.42 -14.83 38.13
CA VAL A 21 29.54 -14.23 36.78
C VAL A 21 29.14 -15.22 35.69
N ARG A 22 29.53 -16.50 35.80
CA ARG A 22 29.14 -17.53 34.83
C ARG A 22 27.62 -17.74 34.79
N THR A 23 26.97 -17.66 35.95
CA THR A 23 25.51 -17.74 36.07
C THR A 23 24.84 -16.54 35.44
N ASP A 24 25.32 -15.33 35.76
CA ASP A 24 24.79 -14.07 35.20
C ASP A 24 24.93 -14.02 33.67
N VAL A 25 26.08 -14.42 33.13
CA VAL A 25 26.32 -14.50 31.68
C VAL A 25 25.40 -15.55 31.02
N GLY A 26 25.10 -16.65 31.71
CA GLY A 26 24.12 -17.64 31.25
C GLY A 26 22.69 -17.07 31.19
N GLY A 27 22.32 -16.27 32.20
CA GLY A 27 21.07 -15.51 32.23
C GLY A 27 20.97 -14.53 31.07
N VAL A 28 21.98 -13.66 30.91
CA VAL A 28 22.04 -12.67 29.82
C VAL A 28 21.94 -13.34 28.45
N LYS A 29 22.60 -14.48 28.24
CA LYS A 29 22.50 -15.22 26.97
C LYS A 29 21.06 -15.67 26.67
N THR A 30 20.33 -16.06 27.71
CA THR A 30 18.92 -16.46 27.61
C THR A 30 18.04 -15.25 27.30
N ASP A 31 18.25 -14.13 28.00
CA ASP A 31 17.51 -12.88 27.78
C ASP A 31 17.72 -12.33 26.36
N VAL A 32 18.95 -12.40 25.86
CA VAL A 32 19.29 -11.99 24.48
C VAL A 32 18.58 -12.89 23.46
N ALA A 33 18.52 -14.20 23.71
CA ALA A 33 17.80 -15.13 22.83
C ALA A 33 16.28 -14.84 22.82
N SER A 34 15.69 -14.55 23.99
CA SER A 34 14.28 -14.15 24.11
C SER A 34 14.02 -12.83 23.37
N THR A 35 14.85 -11.82 23.62
CA THR A 35 14.73 -10.50 22.97
C THR A 35 14.81 -10.62 21.44
N LYS A 36 15.69 -11.50 20.93
CA LYS A 36 15.79 -11.74 19.50
C LYS A 36 14.51 -12.37 18.93
N ALA A 37 13.92 -13.34 19.64
CA ALA A 37 12.65 -13.94 19.24
C ALA A 37 11.51 -12.92 19.26
N ASP A 38 11.42 -12.09 20.30
CA ASP A 38 10.42 -11.03 20.42
C ASP A 38 10.57 -9.97 19.33
N LEU A 39 11.81 -9.64 18.95
CA LEU A 39 12.10 -8.71 17.86
C LEU A 39 11.65 -9.28 16.50
N GLU A 40 11.92 -10.55 16.22
CA GLU A 40 11.46 -11.19 14.98
C GLU A 40 9.93 -11.32 14.94
N ALA A 41 9.28 -11.65 16.05
CA ALA A 41 7.82 -11.64 16.17
C ALA A 41 7.23 -10.24 15.95
N THR A 42 7.88 -9.21 16.49
CA THR A 42 7.48 -7.81 16.32
C THR A 42 7.65 -7.36 14.87
N LYS A 43 8.76 -7.74 14.20
CA LYS A 43 8.96 -7.48 12.77
C LYS A 43 7.88 -8.14 11.92
N ALA A 44 7.55 -9.40 12.18
CA ALA A 44 6.49 -10.11 11.47
C ALA A 44 5.12 -9.43 11.67
N LYS A 45 4.82 -9.01 12.90
CA LYS A 45 3.60 -8.24 13.21
C LYS A 45 3.57 -6.89 12.51
N LEU A 46 4.68 -6.15 12.51
CA LEU A 46 4.82 -4.89 11.77
C LEU A 46 4.63 -5.09 10.27
N GLN A 47 5.22 -6.14 9.67
CA GLN A 47 5.03 -6.47 8.27
C GLN A 47 3.57 -6.80 7.94
N SER A 48 2.90 -7.58 8.81
CA SER A 48 1.46 -7.85 8.70
C SER A 48 0.65 -6.57 8.80
N THR A 49 0.94 -5.72 9.79
CA THR A 49 0.27 -4.43 9.98
C THR A 49 0.52 -3.48 8.83
N ILE A 50 1.71 -3.44 8.24
CA ILE A 50 1.98 -2.68 7.01
C ILE A 50 1.17 -3.24 5.85
N GLY A 51 1.06 -4.57 5.74
CA GLY A 51 0.20 -5.25 4.77
C GLY A 51 -1.27 -4.88 4.93
N ASP A 52 -1.78 -4.93 6.16
CA ASP A 52 -3.18 -4.65 6.51
C ASP A 52 -3.51 -3.17 6.43
N LEU A 53 -2.62 -2.27 6.86
CA LEU A 53 -2.77 -0.82 6.63
C LEU A 53 -2.72 -0.50 5.15
N GLY A 54 -1.88 -1.19 4.38
CA GLY A 54 -1.89 -1.12 2.93
C GLY A 54 -3.25 -1.55 2.35
N VAL A 55 -3.95 -2.51 2.96
CA VAL A 55 -5.29 -2.95 2.53
C VAL A 55 -6.42 -2.03 3.05
N GLN A 56 -6.25 -1.44 4.24
CA GLN A 56 -7.29 -0.72 4.99
C GLN A 56 -7.22 0.81 4.80
N SER A 57 -6.07 1.37 4.41
CA SER A 57 -6.01 2.72 3.87
C SER A 57 -6.60 2.67 2.47
N GLY A 58 -7.76 3.30 2.25
CA GLY A 58 -8.46 3.33 0.96
C GLY A 58 -7.49 3.42 -0.22
N LEU A 59 -7.40 2.32 -0.96
CA LEU A 59 -6.31 1.96 -1.87
C LEU A 59 -6.20 2.92 -3.07
N ILE A 60 -5.49 4.02 -2.85
CA ILE A 60 -5.01 4.86 -3.94
C ILE A 60 -3.59 4.37 -4.26
N ALA A 61 -3.41 3.60 -5.34
CA ALA A 61 -2.05 3.35 -5.86
C ALA A 61 -1.40 4.67 -6.27
N HIS A 62 -0.21 4.93 -5.74
CA HIS A 62 0.55 6.16 -5.97
C HIS A 62 1.68 5.97 -6.99
N THR A 63 2.09 4.72 -7.24
CA THR A 63 3.14 4.33 -8.17
C THR A 63 2.74 3.12 -9.04
N ALA A 64 3.47 2.90 -10.15
CA ALA A 64 3.25 1.74 -11.02
C ALA A 64 3.45 0.40 -10.28
N GLY A 65 4.37 0.35 -9.31
CA GLY A 65 4.57 -0.81 -8.44
C GLY A 65 3.39 -1.07 -7.51
N ASP A 66 2.76 -0.02 -6.99
CA ASP A 66 1.54 -0.15 -6.16
C ASP A 66 0.37 -0.70 -7.00
N LEU A 67 0.29 -0.31 -8.27
CA LEU A 67 -0.70 -0.85 -9.19
C LEU A 67 -0.48 -2.34 -9.46
N GLU A 68 0.77 -2.77 -9.57
CA GLU A 68 1.14 -4.18 -9.75
C GLU A 68 0.80 -5.02 -8.50
N VAL A 69 1.05 -4.48 -7.31
CA VAL A 69 0.62 -5.11 -6.04
C VAL A 69 -0.91 -5.21 -5.97
N LEU A 70 -1.65 -4.18 -6.41
CA LEU A 70 -3.11 -4.22 -6.48
C LEU A 70 -3.65 -5.24 -7.48
N LYS A 71 -3.02 -5.35 -8.66
CA LYS A 71 -3.34 -6.37 -9.66
C LYS A 71 -3.15 -7.80 -9.11
N HIS A 72 -2.14 -8.00 -8.27
CA HIS A 72 -1.84 -9.30 -7.66
C HIS A 72 -2.67 -9.62 -6.41
N LYS A 73 -3.13 -8.63 -5.64
CA LYS A 73 -3.86 -8.84 -4.38
C LYS A 73 -5.40 -8.88 -4.50
N GLY A 74 -6.00 -8.49 -5.63
CA GLY A 74 -7.47 -8.29 -5.70
C GLY A 74 -8.19 -8.87 -6.92
N ASP A 75 -9.50 -9.09 -6.77
CA ASP A 75 -10.46 -9.50 -7.81
C ASP A 75 -10.80 -8.36 -8.80
N ARG A 76 -9.86 -7.45 -9.06
CA ARG A 76 -10.07 -6.27 -9.90
C ARG A 76 -9.00 -6.11 -10.97
N ASN A 77 -9.41 -5.63 -12.14
CA ASN A 77 -8.56 -5.23 -13.26
C ASN A 77 -8.31 -3.72 -13.18
N TYR A 78 -7.09 -3.29 -13.49
CA TYR A 78 -6.68 -1.88 -13.44
C TYR A 78 -6.20 -1.41 -14.81
N TYR A 79 -6.78 -0.31 -15.28
CA TYR A 79 -6.50 0.31 -16.57
C TYR A 79 -6.00 1.74 -16.36
N GLU A 80 -4.74 1.99 -16.68
CA GLU A 80 -4.17 3.33 -16.61
C GLU A 80 -4.65 4.19 -17.78
N PHE A 81 -4.75 5.50 -17.55
CA PHE A 81 -5.11 6.45 -18.59
C PHE A 81 -4.37 7.78 -18.41
N THR A 82 -4.24 8.48 -19.54
CA THR A 82 -3.83 9.89 -19.60
C THR A 82 -4.83 10.62 -20.48
N LEU A 83 -5.52 11.61 -19.92
CA LEU A 83 -6.52 12.40 -20.63
C LEU A 83 -6.00 13.82 -20.87
N LEU A 84 -6.26 14.36 -22.06
CA LEU A 84 -5.97 15.75 -22.40
C LEU A 84 -7.25 16.58 -22.35
N ARG A 85 -7.17 17.78 -21.77
CA ARG A 85 -8.32 18.69 -21.64
C ARG A 85 -8.81 19.11 -23.03
N GLY A 86 -10.10 18.88 -23.29
CA GLY A 86 -10.71 19.23 -24.57
C GLY A 86 -10.50 18.20 -25.70
N ALA A 87 -9.75 17.13 -25.44
CA ALA A 87 -9.68 15.99 -26.36
C ALA A 87 -11.03 15.25 -26.43
N LYS A 88 -11.17 14.40 -27.45
CA LYS A 88 -12.32 13.49 -27.58
C LYS A 88 -12.35 12.49 -26.41
N PRO A 89 -13.53 11.95 -26.05
CA PRO A 89 -13.62 10.87 -25.07
C PRO A 89 -12.69 9.70 -25.45
N GLN A 90 -11.91 9.22 -24.48
CA GLN A 90 -10.99 8.10 -24.63
C GLN A 90 -11.62 6.85 -24.02
N PRO A 91 -11.76 5.76 -24.78
CA PRO A 91 -12.17 4.47 -24.25
C PRO A 91 -11.15 3.94 -23.23
N VAL A 92 -11.63 3.50 -22.07
CA VAL A 92 -10.85 2.85 -21.01
C VAL A 92 -11.72 1.72 -20.45
N SER A 93 -11.37 0.48 -20.78
CA SER A 93 -12.26 -0.66 -20.55
C SER A 93 -13.62 -0.49 -21.25
N THR A 94 -14.74 -0.76 -20.57
CA THR A 94 -16.11 -0.65 -21.09
C THR A 94 -16.69 0.75 -21.00
N VAL A 95 -15.92 1.73 -20.53
CA VAL A 95 -16.38 3.13 -20.39
C VAL A 95 -15.51 4.06 -21.23
N SER A 96 -16.02 5.26 -21.51
CA SER A 96 -15.23 6.34 -22.11
C SER A 96 -15.04 7.46 -21.10
N LEU A 97 -13.82 7.99 -21.02
CA LEU A 97 -13.44 9.06 -20.10
C LEU A 97 -13.05 10.32 -20.89
N GLN A 98 -13.49 11.49 -20.43
CA GLN A 98 -13.13 12.76 -21.05
C GLN A 98 -12.83 13.82 -20.00
N LEU A 99 -11.65 14.43 -20.06
CA LEU A 99 -11.30 15.56 -19.20
C LEU A 99 -11.96 16.85 -19.70
N LYS A 100 -12.85 17.44 -18.90
CA LYS A 100 -13.57 18.69 -19.21
C LYS A 100 -12.87 19.90 -18.61
N LYS A 101 -12.46 19.81 -17.35
CA LYS A 101 -11.78 20.86 -16.61
C LYS A 101 -10.69 20.27 -15.73
N ALA A 102 -9.59 20.99 -15.59
CA ALA A 102 -8.58 20.76 -14.58
C ALA A 102 -8.21 22.09 -13.90
N ASP A 103 -7.84 22.04 -12.64
CA ASP A 103 -7.32 23.15 -11.86
C ASP A 103 -6.14 22.61 -11.06
N ALA A 104 -4.96 22.64 -11.69
CA ALA A 104 -3.73 22.11 -11.11
C ALA A 104 -3.37 22.78 -9.78
N LYS A 105 -3.69 24.08 -9.62
CA LYS A 105 -3.36 24.82 -8.39
C LYS A 105 -4.21 24.36 -7.21
N LYS A 106 -5.43 23.88 -7.47
CA LYS A 106 -6.36 23.40 -6.45
C LYS A 106 -6.43 21.88 -6.37
N GLY A 107 -5.71 21.16 -7.23
CA GLY A 107 -5.83 19.70 -7.34
C GLY A 107 -7.24 19.25 -7.69
N LYS A 108 -7.98 20.01 -8.51
CA LYS A 108 -9.37 19.71 -8.85
C LYS A 108 -9.57 19.41 -10.34
N PHE A 109 -10.57 18.60 -10.65
CA PHE A 109 -10.96 18.31 -12.03
C PHE A 109 -12.45 18.11 -12.21
N THR A 110 -12.90 18.25 -13.45
CA THR A 110 -14.20 17.80 -13.92
C THR A 110 -13.97 16.88 -15.11
N MET A 111 -14.59 15.70 -15.10
CA MET A 111 -14.56 14.78 -16.24
C MET A 111 -15.91 14.16 -16.52
N ASN A 112 -16.11 13.74 -17.76
CA ASN A 112 -17.24 12.92 -18.15
C ASN A 112 -16.83 11.45 -18.11
N VAL A 113 -17.72 10.63 -17.57
CA VAL A 113 -17.67 9.17 -17.62
C VAL A 113 -18.89 8.71 -18.41
N THR A 114 -18.66 8.02 -19.52
CA THR A 114 -19.72 7.52 -20.40
C THR A 114 -19.75 5.99 -20.36
N SER A 115 -20.91 5.43 -20.05
CA SER A 115 -21.20 3.99 -20.01
C SER A 115 -22.58 3.75 -20.57
N ASP A 116 -22.76 2.75 -21.44
CA ASP A 116 -24.07 2.32 -21.95
C ASP A 116 -24.93 3.51 -22.43
N ASP A 117 -24.34 4.37 -23.28
CA ASP A 117 -24.92 5.61 -23.81
C ASP A 117 -25.30 6.69 -22.80
N LYS A 118 -25.05 6.47 -21.49
CA LYS A 118 -25.24 7.46 -20.43
C LYS A 118 -23.93 8.16 -20.14
N THR A 119 -23.94 9.48 -20.13
CA THR A 119 -22.80 10.30 -19.70
C THR A 119 -23.07 10.94 -18.36
N ILE A 120 -22.17 10.71 -17.40
CA ILE A 120 -22.22 11.28 -16.07
C ILE A 120 -21.03 12.24 -15.92
N GLU A 121 -21.31 13.49 -15.56
CA GLU A 121 -20.28 14.46 -15.20
C GLU A 121 -19.85 14.25 -13.75
N LYS A 122 -18.56 14.00 -13.53
CA LYS A 122 -17.90 14.02 -12.22
C LYS A 122 -17.31 15.40 -12.01
N LYS A 123 -18.11 16.33 -11.49
CA LYS A 123 -17.78 17.75 -11.36
C LYS A 123 -16.99 18.07 -10.10
N ASP A 124 -15.98 18.94 -10.25
CA ASP A 124 -15.20 19.55 -9.16
C ASP A 124 -14.64 18.55 -8.14
N ARG A 125 -14.15 17.41 -8.63
CA ARG A 125 -13.56 16.34 -7.81
C ARG A 125 -12.10 16.63 -7.48
N ASN A 126 -11.65 16.18 -6.32
CA ASN A 126 -10.25 16.28 -5.92
C ASN A 126 -9.43 15.14 -6.54
N VAL A 127 -8.15 15.41 -6.84
CA VAL A 127 -7.17 14.36 -7.15
C VAL A 127 -6.99 13.42 -5.97
N ALA A 128 -6.48 12.22 -6.24
CA ALA A 128 -6.21 11.20 -5.24
C ALA A 128 -7.45 10.79 -4.41
N GLU A 129 -8.65 10.92 -4.96
CA GLU A 129 -9.87 10.42 -4.31
C GLU A 129 -10.53 9.34 -5.18
N PRO A 130 -10.92 8.18 -4.60
CA PRO A 130 -11.65 7.16 -5.33
C PRO A 130 -13.07 7.62 -5.65
N ILE A 131 -13.40 7.62 -6.93
CA ILE A 131 -14.73 7.92 -7.44
C ILE A 131 -15.39 6.61 -7.87
N GLN A 132 -16.30 6.14 -7.02
CA GLN A 132 -17.07 4.94 -7.29
C GLN A 132 -18.32 5.25 -8.14
N PHE A 133 -18.64 4.36 -9.07
CA PHE A 133 -19.85 4.41 -9.89
C PHE A 133 -20.21 3.04 -10.44
N TYR A 134 -21.49 2.83 -10.75
CA TYR A 134 -21.96 1.60 -11.36
C TYR A 134 -21.99 1.72 -12.89
N SER A 135 -21.60 0.66 -13.59
CA SER A 135 -21.49 0.62 -15.05
C SER A 135 -21.74 -0.79 -15.60
N GLY A 136 -22.17 -0.89 -16.85
CA GLY A 136 -22.45 -2.13 -17.55
C GLY A 136 -23.82 -2.72 -17.22
N ARG A 137 -24.20 -3.76 -17.99
CA ARG A 137 -25.49 -4.47 -17.85
C ARG A 137 -25.70 -5.08 -16.46
N ASP A 138 -24.63 -5.57 -15.83
CA ASP A 138 -24.69 -6.22 -14.52
C ASP A 138 -24.51 -5.24 -13.35
N HIS A 139 -24.53 -3.92 -13.61
CA HIS A 139 -24.35 -2.87 -12.59
C HIS A 139 -23.15 -3.13 -11.67
N LEU A 140 -21.98 -3.32 -12.28
CA LEU A 140 -20.75 -3.61 -11.56
C LEU A 140 -20.16 -2.32 -10.97
N LEU A 141 -19.52 -2.42 -9.80
CA LEU A 141 -18.89 -1.28 -9.13
C LEU A 141 -17.53 -0.97 -9.74
N PHE A 142 -17.47 0.13 -10.49
CA PHE A 142 -16.26 0.69 -11.06
C PHE A 142 -15.71 1.75 -10.11
N GLU A 143 -14.38 1.87 -10.09
CA GLU A 143 -13.70 2.88 -9.29
C GLU A 143 -12.68 3.62 -10.15
N LEU A 144 -12.79 4.93 -10.20
CA LEU A 144 -11.88 5.78 -10.96
C LEU A 144 -11.09 6.65 -10.01
N VAL A 145 -9.78 6.71 -10.23
CA VAL A 145 -8.87 7.55 -9.47
C VAL A 145 -8.06 8.39 -10.43
N VAL A 146 -8.12 9.70 -10.26
CA VAL A 146 -7.20 10.63 -10.94
C VAL A 146 -6.08 10.96 -9.97
N TRP A 147 -4.86 10.55 -10.30
CA TRP A 147 -3.70 10.74 -9.44
C TRP A 147 -3.06 12.10 -9.62
N THR A 148 -2.87 12.54 -10.87
CA THR A 148 -2.27 13.84 -11.17
C THR A 148 -3.19 14.69 -12.04
N VAL A 149 -3.19 15.99 -11.78
CA VAL A 149 -3.81 16.96 -12.68
C VAL A 149 -2.84 18.11 -12.95
N ASP A 150 -2.55 18.31 -14.22
CA ASP A 150 -1.77 19.42 -14.75
C ASP A 150 -2.69 20.45 -15.41
N LYS A 151 -2.09 21.52 -15.95
CA LYS A 151 -2.84 22.57 -16.67
C LYS A 151 -3.70 22.01 -17.80
N ASN A 152 -3.30 20.96 -18.52
CA ASN A 152 -4.08 20.43 -19.66
C ASN A 152 -4.17 18.91 -19.69
N LYS A 153 -3.76 18.23 -18.62
CA LYS A 153 -3.61 16.78 -18.59
C LYS A 153 -4.07 16.24 -17.24
N ALA A 154 -4.65 15.06 -17.23
CA ALA A 154 -4.92 14.30 -16.02
C ALA A 154 -4.47 12.85 -16.23
N THR A 155 -3.79 12.27 -15.24
CA THR A 155 -3.42 10.85 -15.27
C THR A 155 -4.06 10.11 -14.11
N GLY A 156 -4.37 8.84 -14.31
CA GLY A 156 -5.08 8.05 -13.32
C GLY A 156 -5.29 6.62 -13.78
N TYR A 157 -6.14 5.92 -13.07
CA TYR A 157 -6.54 4.57 -13.44
C TYR A 157 -8.03 4.34 -13.17
N LEU A 158 -8.56 3.36 -13.91
CA LEU A 158 -9.88 2.79 -13.72
C LEU A 158 -9.72 1.37 -13.18
N SER A 159 -10.38 1.06 -12.08
CA SER A 159 -10.50 -0.27 -11.51
C SER A 159 -11.88 -0.86 -11.83
N THR A 160 -11.90 -2.07 -12.40
CA THR A 160 -13.13 -2.82 -12.71
C THR A 160 -13.08 -4.18 -12.03
N PRO A 161 -14.20 -4.83 -11.70
CA PRO A 161 -14.19 -6.23 -11.25
C PRO A 161 -13.60 -7.17 -12.33
N LYS A 162 -12.99 -8.29 -11.93
CA LYS A 162 -12.43 -9.28 -12.86
C LYS A 162 -13.45 -9.92 -13.81
N GLY A 163 -14.73 -9.95 -13.41
CA GLY A 163 -15.85 -10.37 -14.25
C GLY A 163 -16.41 -9.29 -15.17
N ALA A 164 -15.89 -8.05 -15.12
CA ALA A 164 -16.33 -7.01 -16.04
C ALA A 164 -15.86 -7.35 -17.46
N PRO A 165 -16.68 -7.08 -18.50
CA PRO A 165 -16.27 -7.28 -19.87
C PRO A 165 -14.96 -6.54 -20.14
N VAL A 166 -13.99 -7.21 -20.77
CA VAL A 166 -12.76 -6.57 -21.24
C VAL A 166 -13.04 -5.88 -22.57
N PRO A 167 -12.44 -4.71 -22.85
CA PRO A 167 -12.57 -4.06 -24.14
C PRO A 167 -12.01 -4.98 -25.23
N VAL A 168 -12.82 -5.31 -26.22
CA VAL A 168 -12.35 -5.93 -27.46
C VAL A 168 -11.38 -4.96 -28.12
N THR A 169 -10.10 -5.30 -28.09
CA THR A 169 -9.06 -4.56 -28.80
C THR A 169 -9.34 -4.75 -30.29
N ALA A 170 -9.68 -3.68 -31.00
CA ALA A 170 -9.66 -3.70 -32.45
C ALA A 170 -8.18 -3.79 -32.88
N ASN A 171 -7.82 -4.92 -33.49
CA ASN A 171 -6.54 -5.11 -34.17
C ASN A 171 -6.40 -4.14 -35.35
#